data_AF-A0AAW1YS81-F1
#
_entry.id   AF-A0AAW1YS81-F1
#
_cell.length_a   1.000
_cell.length_b   1.000
_cell.length_c   1.000
_cell.angle_alpha   90.00
_cell.angle_beta   90.00
_cell.angle_gamma   90.00
#
_symmetry.space_group_name_H-M   'P 1'
#
loop_
_entity.id
_entity.type
_entity.pdbx_description
1 polymer ?
#
loop_
_entity_poly.entity_id
_entity_poly.type
_entity_poly.pdbx_seq_one_letter_code
_entity_poly.pdbx_strand_id
1 'polypeptide(L)'
;MSYLRCLGPTESREAIQEIHEGICGHHPGGRAMAHKLIRLGYYWPTLLRDSISFTRQCKSCQFNAPNVPKPSQPLETMVNPCPFA
;
A
#
# COMPACT_ATOMS: atom_id res chain seq x y z
N MET A 1 16.47 15.92 -8.98
CA MET A 1 15.32 15.00 -9.06
C MET A 1 15.83 13.69 -9.65
N SER A 2 15.82 12.61 -8.87
CA SER A 2 16.16 11.28 -9.38
C SER A 2 14.99 10.74 -10.20
N TYR A 3 15.25 10.25 -11.41
CA TYR A 3 14.24 9.56 -12.22
C TYR A 3 13.95 8.18 -11.63
N LEU A 4 12.68 7.77 -11.63
CA LEU A 4 12.28 6.42 -11.23
C LEU A 4 12.60 5.44 -12.35
N ARG A 5 13.18 4.29 -12.02
CA ARG A 5 13.35 3.16 -12.94
C ARG A 5 11.99 2.46 -13.11
N CYS A 6 11.54 2.37 -14.36
CA CYS A 6 10.38 1.56 -14.69
C CYS A 6 10.73 0.07 -14.61
N LEU A 7 9.94 -0.71 -13.87
CA LEU A 7 10.11 -2.16 -13.77
C LEU A 7 9.18 -2.89 -14.73
N GLY A 8 9.65 -4.02 -15.25
CA GLY A 8 8.83 -4.96 -16.00
C GLY A 8 7.89 -5.79 -15.10
N PRO A 9 6.99 -6.60 -15.70
CA PRO A 9 6.05 -7.43 -14.94
C PRO A 9 6.70 -8.42 -13.98
N THR A 10 7.82 -9.04 -14.38
CA THR A 10 8.57 -9.99 -13.54
C THR A 10 9.26 -9.26 -12.39
N GLU A 11 10.06 -8.22 -12.70
CA GLU A 11 10.79 -7.44 -11.71
C GLU A 11 9.84 -6.77 -10.69
N SER A 12 8.69 -6.26 -11.13
CA SER A 12 7.71 -5.63 -10.23
C SER A 12 7.09 -6.62 -9.26
N ARG A 13 6.81 -7.86 -9.71
CA ARG A 13 6.32 -8.93 -8.83
C ARG A 13 7.36 -9.32 -7.78
N GLU A 14 8.62 -9.49 -8.20
CA GLU A 14 9.73 -9.79 -7.30
C GLU A 14 9.94 -8.66 -6.28
N ALA A 15 9.91 -7.40 -6.72
CA ALA A 15 10.06 -6.25 -5.84
C ALA A 15 8.92 -6.14 -4.81
N ILE A 16 7.67 -6.43 -5.20
CA ILE A 16 6.55 -6.52 -4.26
C ILE A 16 6.79 -7.64 -3.25
N GLN A 17 7.14 -8.84 -3.73
CA GLN A 17 7.33 -10.01 -2.88
C GLN A 17 8.45 -9.80 -1.86
N GLU A 18 9.60 -9.26 -2.29
CA GLU A 18 10.73 -8.98 -1.40
C GLU A 18 10.38 -7.95 -0.30
N ILE A 19 9.63 -6.90 -0.65
CA ILE A 19 9.22 -5.91 0.36
C ILE A 19 8.18 -6.48 1.33
N HIS A 20 7.31 -7.36 0.85
CA HIS A 20 6.22 -7.92 1.66
C HIS A 20 6.69 -9.07 2.57
N GLU A 21 7.45 -10.01 2.01
CA GLU A 21 7.79 -11.32 2.58
C GLU A 21 9.30 -11.63 2.59
N GLY A 22 10.15 -10.71 2.13
CA GLY A 22 11.61 -10.90 2.15
C GLY A 22 12.17 -11.02 3.57
N ILE A 23 13.48 -11.18 3.70
CA ILE A 23 14.17 -11.43 4.99
C ILE A 23 13.83 -10.36 6.04
N CYS A 24 13.59 -9.13 5.59
CA CYS A 24 13.16 -7.99 6.42
C CYS A 24 11.74 -7.51 6.07
N GLY A 25 10.89 -8.38 5.53
CA GLY A 25 9.50 -8.13 5.19
C GLY A 25 8.64 -7.96 6.44
N HIS A 26 7.99 -6.80 6.58
CA HIS A 26 7.11 -6.49 7.72
C HIS A 26 5.62 -6.54 7.33
N HIS A 27 5.26 -7.31 6.31
CA HIS A 27 3.89 -7.35 5.78
C HIS A 27 3.22 -5.97 5.59
N PRO A 28 3.91 -4.96 4.99
CA PRO A 28 3.36 -3.62 4.85
C PRO A 28 2.04 -3.63 4.09
N GLY A 29 1.13 -2.76 4.53
CA GLY A 29 -0.08 -2.43 3.78
C GLY A 29 0.22 -1.95 2.36
N GLY A 30 -0.66 -2.23 1.40
CA GLY A 30 -0.41 -1.94 -0.03
C GLY A 30 -0.02 -0.49 -0.34
N ARG A 31 -0.60 0.50 0.35
CA ARG A 31 -0.20 1.92 0.21
C ARG A 31 1.21 2.21 0.74
N ALA A 32 1.56 1.66 1.90
CA ALA A 32 2.88 1.83 2.50
C ALA A 32 3.96 1.15 1.65
N MET A 33 3.66 -0.03 1.12
CA MET A 33 4.51 -0.76 0.17
C MET A 33 4.75 0.05 -1.11
N ALA A 34 3.69 0.60 -1.71
CA ALA A 34 3.79 1.46 -2.89
C ALA A 34 4.70 2.67 -2.66
N HIS A 35 4.53 3.36 -1.53
CA HIS A 35 5.41 4.48 -1.17
C HIS A 35 6.86 4.06 -0.97
N LYS A 36 7.10 2.89 -0.35
CA LYS A 36 8.46 2.36 -0.18
C LYS A 36 9.14 2.08 -1.53
N LEU A 37 8.43 1.47 -2.48
CA LEU A 37 8.94 1.22 -3.84
C LEU A 37 9.33 2.50 -4.56
N ILE A 38 8.49 3.54 -4.48
CA ILE A 38 8.79 4.85 -5.06
C ILE A 38 10.03 5.47 -4.40
N ARG A 39 10.17 5.36 -3.08
CA ARG A 39 11.37 5.83 -2.35
C ARG A 39 12.64 5.07 -2.72
N LEU A 40 12.52 3.81 -3.11
CA LEU A 40 13.62 2.99 -3.63
C LEU A 40 13.95 3.30 -5.10
N GLY A 41 13.16 4.16 -5.75
CA GLY A 41 13.39 4.56 -7.13
C GLY A 41 12.68 3.69 -8.16
N TYR A 42 11.70 2.87 -7.77
CA TYR A 42 10.97 1.98 -8.68
C TYR A 42 9.58 2.51 -9.03
N TYR A 43 9.16 2.26 -10.26
CA TYR A 43 7.84 2.63 -10.77
C TYR A 43 7.31 1.62 -11.78
N TRP A 44 5.99 1.49 -11.86
CA TRP A 44 5.25 0.94 -13.01
C TRP A 44 3.80 1.43 -12.94
N PRO A 45 3.04 1.45 -14.06
CA PRO A 45 1.73 2.11 -14.12
C PRO A 45 0.69 1.59 -13.10
N THR A 46 0.77 0.32 -12.72
CA THR A 46 -0.18 -0.34 -11.81
C THR A 46 0.35 -0.54 -10.39
N LEU A 47 1.48 0.09 -10.03
CA LEU A 47 2.19 -0.11 -8.76
C LEU A 47 1.29 -0.08 -7.51
N LEU A 48 0.42 0.92 -7.39
CA LEU A 48 -0.49 1.01 -6.26
C LEU A 48 -1.53 -0.11 -6.25
N ARG A 49 -2.11 -0.42 -7.41
CA ARG A 49 -3.14 -1.46 -7.56
C ARG A 49 -2.56 -2.84 -7.25
N ASP A 50 -1.38 -3.14 -7.79
CA ASP A 50 -0.71 -4.42 -7.61
C ASP A 50 -0.29 -4.58 -6.15
N SER A 51 0.23 -3.52 -5.53
CA SER A 51 0.59 -3.54 -4.11
C SER A 51 -0.62 -3.82 -3.21
N ILE A 52 -1.74 -3.15 -3.44
CA ILE A 52 -2.98 -3.38 -2.68
C ILE A 52 -3.52 -4.80 -2.93
N SER A 53 -3.51 -5.25 -4.19
CA SER A 53 -4.00 -6.58 -4.55
C SER A 53 -3.16 -7.69 -3.94
N PHE A 54 -1.84 -7.50 -3.86
CA PHE A 54 -0.92 -8.45 -3.23
C PHE A 54 -1.19 -8.56 -1.73
N THR A 55 -1.22 -7.43 -1.01
CA THR A 55 -1.50 -7.45 0.44
C THR A 55 -2.89 -8.04 0.75
N ARG A 56 -3.89 -7.76 -0.10
CA ARG A 56 -5.24 -8.35 0.05
C ARG A 56 -5.26 -9.86 -0.13
N GLN A 57 -4.35 -10.44 -0.89
CA GLN A 57 -4.26 -11.89 -1.11
C GLN A 57 -3.37 -12.59 -0.07
N CYS A 58 -2.59 -11.85 0.71
CA CYS A 58 -1.74 -12.42 1.75
C CYS A 58 -2.58 -12.98 2.90
N LYS A 59 -2.51 -14.31 3.09
CA LYS A 59 -3.26 -15.03 4.14
C LYS A 59 -2.88 -14.58 5.54
N SER A 60 -1.58 -14.35 5.79
CA SER A 60 -1.10 -13.84 7.08
C SER A 60 -1.68 -12.46 7.38
N CYS A 61 -1.67 -11.55 6.39
CA CYS A 61 -2.29 -10.24 6.56
C CYS A 61 -3.80 -10.33 6.79
N GLN A 62 -4.51 -11.25 6.13
CA GLN A 62 -5.95 -11.45 6.34
C GLN A 62 -6.27 -11.99 7.73
N PHE A 63 -5.48 -12.95 8.22
CA PHE A 63 -5.67 -13.54 9.55
C PHE A 63 -5.38 -12.54 10.66
N ASN A 64 -4.37 -11.70 10.49
CA ASN A 64 -3.96 -10.68 11.46
C ASN A 64 -4.64 -9.32 11.26
N ALA A 65 -5.53 -9.18 10.28
CA ALA A 65 -6.24 -7.93 10.05
C ALA A 65 -7.17 -7.63 11.24
N PRO A 66 -7.17 -6.40 11.78
CA PRO A 66 -8.11 -6.04 12.82
C PRO A 66 -9.54 -6.16 12.26
N ASN A 67 -10.40 -6.88 12.98
CA ASN A 67 -11.84 -6.85 12.76
C ASN A 67 -12.37 -5.49 13.19
N VAL A 68 -12.19 -4.47 12.33
CA VAL A 68 -12.83 -3.18 12.52
C VAL A 68 -14.28 -3.33 12.07
N PRO A 69 -15.27 -3.27 12.97
CA PRO A 69 -16.66 -3.27 12.55
C PRO A 69 -16.86 -2.10 11.61
N LYS A 70 -17.51 -2.34 10.46
CA LYS A 70 -17.95 -1.21 9.63
C LYS A 70 -18.88 -0.37 10.50
N PRO A 71 -18.69 0.95 10.59
CA PRO A 71 -19.63 1.78 11.31
C PRO A 71 -21.02 1.54 10.69
N SER A 72 -22.00 1.28 11.55
CA SER A 72 -23.39 1.02 11.15
C SER A 72 -24.03 2.21 10.45
N GLN A 73 -23.45 3.40 10.63
CA GLN A 73 -23.85 4.63 9.99
C GLN A 73 -22.69 5.18 9.15
N PRO A 74 -22.96 5.80 7.98
CA PRO A 74 -21.95 6.55 7.24
C PRO A 74 -21.29 7.57 8.17
N LEU A 75 -19.95 7.58 8.21
CA LEU A 75 -19.22 8.60 8.93
C LEU A 75 -19.49 9.94 8.27
N GLU A 76 -20.31 10.77 8.90
CA GLU A 76 -20.47 12.15 8.46
C GLU A 76 -19.13 12.86 8.64
N THR A 77 -18.67 13.50 7.57
CA THR A 77 -17.47 14.32 7.64
C THR A 77 -17.84 15.52 8.49
N MET A 78 -17.27 15.66 9.69
CA MET A 78 -17.32 16.92 10.42
C MET A 78 -16.58 17.96 9.58
N VAL A 79 -17.34 18.66 8.74
CA VAL A 79 -16.89 19.92 8.17
C VAL A 79 -16.84 20.85 9.38
N ASN A 80 -15.65 21.04 9.95
CA ASN A 80 -15.38 22.17 10.82
C ASN A 80 -15.06 23.33 9.88
N PRO A 81 -16.02 24.20 9.51
CA PRO A 81 -15.65 25.47 8.92
C PRO A 81 -14.89 26.24 10.01
N CYS A 82 -13.57 26.15 10.03
CA CYS A 82 -12.76 27.11 10.77
C CYS A 82 -13.03 28.48 10.15
N PRO A 83 -13.68 29.43 10.85
CA PRO A 83 -13.81 30.80 10.39
C PRO A 83 -12.74 31.60 11.15
N PHE A 84 -11.47 31.30 10.92
CA PHE A 84 -10.40 32.18 11.39
C PHE A 84 -9.92 32.95 10.17
N ALA A 85 -10.75 33.93 9.80
CA ALA A 85 -10.32 35.14 9.12
C ALA A 85 -9.55 36.02 10.12
#